data_AF-A0A2V8LFX5-F1
#
_entry.id   AF-A0A2V8LFX5-F1
#
_cell.length_a   1.000
_cell.length_b   1.000
_cell.length_c   1.000
_cell.angle_alpha   90.00
_cell.angle_beta   90.00
_cell.angle_gamma   90.00
#
_symmetry.space_group_name_H-M   'P 1'
#
loop_
_entity.id
_entity.type
_entity.pdbx_description
1 polymer ?
#
loop_
_entity_poly.entity_id
_entity_poly.type
_entity_poly.pdbx_seq_one_letter_code
_entity_poly.pdbx_strand_id
1 'polypeptide(L)' 'MPHSLDLKSWHRRELFEFFRGYANPYFNICTRLDITRLMEILRDRPGVSKSLAYHYLRYASQTKSNPSVIVSKMTK' A
#
# COMPACT_ATOMS: atom_id res chain seq x y z
N MET A 1 -8.76 6.57 -12.43
CA MET A 1 -8.93 6.14 -13.84
C MET A 1 -7.55 5.87 -14.42
N PRO A 2 -7.36 4.83 -15.24
CA PRO A 2 -6.08 4.57 -15.89
C PRO A 2 -5.75 5.70 -16.88
N HIS A 3 -4.46 5.99 -17.04
CA HIS A 3 -3.95 6.95 -18.02
C HIS A 3 -2.78 6.31 -18.78
N SER A 4 -2.65 6.64 -20.06
CA SER A 4 -1.55 6.17 -20.89
C SER A 4 -0.22 6.73 -20.39
N LEU A 5 0.81 5.89 -20.37
CA LEU A 5 2.14 6.28 -19.91
C LEU A 5 3.00 6.66 -21.11
N ASP A 6 3.63 7.84 -21.08
CA ASP A 6 4.65 8.19 -22.06
C ASP A 6 5.93 7.41 -21.79
N LEU A 7 6.25 6.46 -22.66
CA LEU A 7 7.42 5.61 -22.52
C LEU A 7 8.73 6.38 -22.74
N LYS A 8 8.74 7.48 -23.49
CA LYS A 8 9.98 8.21 -23.81
C LYS A 8 10.52 9.01 -22.63
N SER A 9 9.63 9.64 -21.86
CA SER A 9 10.00 10.43 -20.67
C SER A 9 10.01 9.62 -19.36
N TRP A 10 9.63 8.34 -19.40
CA TRP A 10 9.52 7.52 -18.19
C TRP A 10 10.87 7.04 -17.67
N HIS A 11 11.28 7.57 -16.51
CA HIS A 11 12.54 7.22 -15.82
C HIS A 11 12.77 5.71 -15.60
N ARG A 12 11.72 4.88 -15.53
CA ARG A 12 11.84 3.44 -15.27
C ARG A 12 11.80 2.59 -16.55
N ARG A 13 11.82 3.21 -17.74
CA ARG A 13 11.76 2.51 -19.03
C ARG A 13 12.82 1.41 -19.15
N GLU A 14 14.07 1.72 -18.81
CA GLU A 14 15.18 0.77 -18.95
C GLU A 14 15.03 -0.46 -18.05
N LEU A 15 14.62 -0.26 -16.79
CA LEU A 15 14.30 -1.37 -15.89
C LEU A 15 13.12 -2.21 -16.41
N PHE A 16 12.08 -1.55 -16.93
CA PHE A 16 10.94 -2.27 -17.49
C PHE A 16 11.36 -3.16 -18.67
N GLU A 17 12.12 -2.63 -19.62
CA GLU A 17 12.62 -3.39 -20.77
C GLU A 17 13.53 -4.55 -20.34
N PHE A 18 14.36 -4.36 -19.31
CA PHE A 18 15.21 -5.42 -18.77
C PHE A 18 14.39 -6.60 -18.20
N PHE A 19 13.38 -6.33 -17.38
CA PHE A 19 12.57 -7.40 -16.76
C PHE A 19 11.50 -7.98 -17.68
N ARG A 20 11.10 -7.28 -18.75
CA ARG A 20 10.00 -7.69 -19.64
C ARG A 20 10.22 -9.06 -20.31
N GLY A 21 11.47 -9.42 -20.57
CA GLY A 21 11.83 -10.69 -21.23
C GLY A 21 11.83 -11.93 -20.33
N TYR A 22 11.63 -11.76 -19.01
CA TYR A 22 11.77 -12.84 -18.04
C TYR A 22 10.48 -13.66 -17.95
N ALA A 23 10.60 -14.99 -17.83
CA ALA A 23 9.44 -15.86 -17.59
C ALA A 23 8.73 -15.55 -16.26
N ASN A 24 9.48 -15.08 -15.26
CA ASN A 24 8.95 -14.62 -13.98
C ASN A 24 9.70 -13.36 -13.51
N PRO A 25 9.17 -12.14 -13.75
CA PRO A 25 9.80 -10.88 -13.36
C PRO A 25 9.50 -10.47 -11.91
N TYR A 26 8.85 -11.32 -11.10
CA TYR A 26 8.39 -10.98 -9.75
C TYR A 26 9.28 -11.59 -8.67
N PHE A 27 9.36 -10.89 -7.53
CA PHE A 27 10.01 -11.38 -6.32
C PHE A 27 9.08 -11.22 -5.12
N ASN A 28 9.26 -12.08 -4.12
CA ASN A 28 8.50 -12.02 -2.87
C ASN A 28 9.35 -11.37 -1.77
N ILE A 29 8.75 -10.49 -0.98
CA ILE A 29 9.35 -9.95 0.25
C ILE A 29 8.43 -10.27 1.42
N CYS A 30 9.02 -10.81 2.48
CA CYS A 30 8.39 -10.92 3.79
C CYS A 30 9.20 -10.06 4.77
N THR A 31 8.52 -9.17 5.49
CA THR A 31 9.16 -8.29 6.48
C THR A 31 8.30 -8.21 7.74
N ARG A 32 8.95 -7.94 8.87
CA ARG A 32 8.27 -7.72 10.14
C ARG A 32 7.85 -6.26 10.21
N LEU A 33 6.54 -6.03 10.35
CA LEU A 33 5.99 -4.70 10.53
C LEU A 33 5.61 -4.51 11.99
N ASP A 34 6.02 -3.39 12.58
CA ASP A 34 5.56 -2.98 13.90
C ASP A 34 4.11 -2.49 13.82
N ILE A 35 3.21 -3.19 14.52
CA ILE A 35 1.78 -2.90 14.57
C ILE A 35 1.32 -2.49 15.98
N THR A 36 2.24 -2.21 16.90
CA THR A 36 1.94 -1.91 18.31
C THR A 36 0.90 -0.79 18.42
N ARG A 37 1.14 0.33 17.74
CA ARG A 37 0.22 1.48 17.71
C ARG A 37 -1.15 1.16 17.10
N LEU A 38 -1.20 0.31 16.08
CA LEU A 38 -2.47 -0.11 15.47
C LEU A 38 -3.29 -0.93 16.46
N MET A 39 -2.64 -1.82 17.20
CA MET A 39 -3.29 -2.67 18.19
C MET A 39 -3.81 -1.89 19.40
N GLU A 40 -3.10 -0.84 19.82
CA GLU A 40 -3.59 0.11 20.83
C GLU A 40 -4.86 0.81 20.35
N ILE A 41 -4.85 1.40 19.16
CA ILE A 41 -6.00 2.11 18.58
C ILE A 41 -7.23 1.20 18.43
N LEU A 42 -7.03 -0.06 18.02
CA LEU A 42 -8.12 -1.01 17.85
C LEU A 42 -8.70 -1.52 19.19
N ARG A 43 -7.92 -1.44 20.28
CA ARG A 43 -8.41 -1.79 21.62
C ARG A 43 -9.48 -0.81 22.08
N ASP A 44 -9.31 0.47 21.74
CA ASP A 44 -10.23 1.54 22.11
C ASP A 44 -11.48 1.59 21.19
N ARG A 45 -11.58 0.69 20.19
CA ARG A 45 -12.65 0.66 19.19
C ARG A 45 -13.31 -0.73 19.10
N PRO A 46 -14.16 -1.09 20.08
CA PRO A 46 -14.88 -2.35 20.05
C PRO A 46 -15.78 -2.43 18.80
N GLY A 47 -15.73 -3.55 18.08
CA GLY A 47 -16.51 -3.80 16.86
C GLY A 47 -15.74 -3.69 15.53
N VAL A 48 -14.54 -3.12 15.53
CA VAL A 48 -13.71 -3.05 14.32
C VAL A 48 -12.88 -4.34 14.15
N SER A 49 -13.07 -5.02 13.02
CA SER A 49 -12.24 -6.18 12.68
C SER A 49 -10.78 -5.78 12.41
N LYS A 50 -9.83 -6.45 13.07
CA LYS A 50 -8.38 -6.25 12.87
C LYS A 50 -7.96 -6.49 11.42
N SER A 51 -8.53 -7.51 10.79
CA SER A 51 -8.26 -7.84 9.38
C SER A 51 -8.71 -6.70 8.45
N LEU A 52 -9.91 -6.17 8.68
CA LEU A 52 -10.43 -5.04 7.91
C LEU A 52 -9.56 -3.78 8.07
N ALA A 53 -9.13 -3.49 9.30
CA ALA A 53 -8.24 -2.36 9.57
C ALA A 53 -6.90 -2.49 8.82
N TYR A 54 -6.31 -3.68 8.79
CA TYR A 54 -5.08 -3.95 8.03
C TYR A 54 -5.27 -3.75 6.52
N HIS A 55 -6.36 -4.31 5.95
CA HIS A 55 -6.66 -4.16 4.53
C HIS A 55 -6.90 -2.69 4.13
N TYR A 56 -7.56 -1.92 5.00
CA TYR A 56 -7.77 -0.49 4.79
C TYR A 56 -6.44 0.29 4.76
N LEU A 57 -5.54 0.05 5.72
CA LEU A 57 -4.24 0.72 5.76
C LEU A 57 -3.39 0.39 4.53
N ARG A 58 -3.40 -0.86 4.08
CA ARG A 58 -2.77 -1.28 2.82
C ARG A 58 -3.33 -0.50 1.63
N TYR A 59 -4.65 -0.33 1.56
CA TYR A 59 -5.28 0.42 0.47
C TYR A 59 -4.91 1.92 0.52
N ALA A 60 -4.89 2.50 1.72
CA ALA A 60 -4.59 3.91 1.91
C ALA A 60 -3.12 4.27 1.58
N SER A 61 -2.17 3.35 1.79
CA SER A 61 -0.76 3.57 1.40
C SER A 61 -0.53 3.54 -0.11
N GLN A 62 -1.27 2.70 -0.84
CA GLN A 62 -1.19 2.61 -2.31
C GLN A 62 -1.69 3.87 -3.00
N THR A 63 -2.70 4.52 -2.42
CA THR A 63 -3.36 5.70 -3.02
C THR A 63 -2.60 7.01 -2.79
N LYS A 64 -1.43 6.98 -2.12
CA LYS A 64 -0.70 8.17 -1.65
C LYS A 64 -1.64 9.21 -1.03
N SER A 65 -2.63 8.76 -0.27
CA SER A 65 -3.43 9.67 0.55
C SER A 65 -2.62 10.07 1.78
N ASN A 66 -2.60 11.38 2.08
CA ASN A 66 -1.82 11.96 3.18
C ASN A 66 -2.08 11.17 4.50
N PRO A 67 -1.05 10.67 5.21
CA PRO A 67 -1.23 9.79 6.38
C PRO A 67 -2.11 10.39 7.50
N SER A 68 -2.25 11.72 7.57
CA SER A 68 -3.15 12.42 8.49
C SER A 68 -4.65 12.19 8.21
N VAL A 69 -5.03 11.87 6.97
CA VAL A 69 -6.44 11.60 6.59
C VAL A 69 -6.89 10.21 7.02
N ILE A 70 -5.96 9.26 7.12
CA ILE A 70 -6.23 7.85 7.43
C ILE A 70 -6.70 7.69 8.89
N VAL A 71 -6.08 8.42 9.82
CA VAL A 71 -6.45 8.39 11.24
C VAL A 71 -7.83 9.02 11.48
N SER A 72 -8.13 10.12 10.78
CA SER A 72 -9.40 10.85 10.90
C SER A 72 -10.60 10.09 10.34
N LYS A 73 -10.41 9.28 9.28
CA LYS A 73 -11.51 8.47 8.70
C LYS A 73 -11.86 7.23 9.52
N MET A 74 -10.97 6.77 10.39
CA MET A 74 -11.27 5.69 11.35
C MET A 74 -11.88 6.20 12.67
N THR A 75 -12.08 7.52 12.83
CA THR A 75 -12.61 8.16 14.06
C THR A 75 -14.07 8.61 13.94
N LYS A 76 -14.73 8.38 12.80
CA LYS A 76 -16.15 8.68 12.59
C LYS A 76 -16.94 7.40 12.33
#